data_AF-A0A2C5ZIM9-F1
#
_entry.id   AF-A0A2C5ZIM9-F1
#
_cell.length_a   1.000
_cell.length_b   1.000
_cell.length_c   1.000
_cell.angle_alpha   90.00
_cell.angle_beta   90.00
_cell.angle_gamma   90.00
#
_symmetry.space_group_name_H-M   'P 1'
#
loop_
_entity.id
_entity.type
_entity.pdbx_description
1 polymer ?
#
loop_
_entity_poly.entity_id
_entity_poly.type
_entity_poly.pdbx_seq_one_letter_code
_entity_poly.pdbx_strand_id
1 'polypeptide(L)'
;MMINDLGQDPQPALDYRSRTGQDISTLNHDIILLKAAEVSLVPCIDQLPPALREDLMRGIPFGAECNFGQLAQAENALACLSGLRDMREQERAFNLHFMEQMIDNAGTAGYKDWTCAWKLIQLIFEAYRNVREVALGILSGGKDQRQGYDVILTGAVKF
;
A
#
# COMPACT_ATOMS: atom_id res chain seq x y z
N MET A 1 -0.25 -0.38 -10.38
CA MET A 1 -1.13 -1.46 -10.88
C MET A 1 -2.54 -1.10 -10.42
N MET A 2 -3.48 -0.80 -11.32
CA MET A 2 -4.83 -0.28 -10.97
C MET A 2 -5.80 -1.37 -10.45
N ILE A 3 -5.34 -2.27 -9.58
CA ILE A 3 -6.24 -3.24 -8.94
C ILE A 3 -6.68 -2.81 -7.54
N ASN A 4 -5.98 -1.83 -6.94
CA ASN A 4 -6.21 -1.44 -5.55
C ASN A 4 -7.67 -0.97 -5.34
N ASP A 5 -8.18 -0.19 -6.29
CA ASP A 5 -9.56 0.31 -6.27
C ASP A 5 -10.62 -0.78 -6.43
N LEU A 6 -10.27 -2.00 -6.85
CA LEU A 6 -11.25 -3.10 -6.91
C LEU A 6 -11.79 -3.41 -5.51
N GLY A 7 -11.02 -3.22 -4.45
CA GLY A 7 -11.49 -3.40 -3.08
C GLY A 7 -12.59 -2.42 -2.67
N GLN A 8 -12.73 -1.28 -3.34
CA GLN A 8 -13.79 -0.29 -3.10
C GLN A 8 -15.10 -0.64 -3.81
N ASP A 9 -15.03 -1.47 -4.85
CA ASP A 9 -16.21 -1.97 -5.54
C ASP A 9 -16.91 -3.02 -4.65
N PRO A 10 -18.25 -3.03 -4.53
CA PRO A 10 -18.96 -4.05 -3.78
C PRO A 10 -18.90 -5.44 -4.43
N GLN A 11 -18.64 -5.53 -5.74
CA GLN A 11 -18.72 -6.75 -6.53
C GLN A 11 -17.75 -7.83 -6.08
N PRO A 12 -16.45 -7.56 -5.79
CA PRO A 12 -15.55 -8.58 -5.28
C PRO A 12 -16.01 -9.23 -3.97
N ALA A 13 -16.66 -8.48 -3.07
CA ALA A 13 -17.23 -9.05 -1.84
C ALA A 13 -18.45 -9.94 -2.13
N LEU A 14 -19.31 -9.54 -3.07
CA LEU A 14 -20.47 -10.33 -3.51
C LEU A 14 -20.02 -11.63 -4.19
N ASP A 15 -19.03 -11.55 -5.08
CA ASP A 15 -18.48 -12.70 -5.80
C ASP A 15 -17.75 -13.65 -4.85
N TYR A 16 -17.01 -13.11 -3.87
CA TYR A 16 -16.37 -13.90 -2.82
C TYR A 16 -17.40 -14.66 -1.98
N ARG A 17 -18.50 -14.00 -1.59
CA ARG A 17 -19.61 -14.63 -0.86
C ARG A 17 -20.30 -15.70 -1.69
N SER A 18 -20.54 -15.46 -2.98
CA SER A 18 -21.12 -16.45 -3.89
C SER A 18 -20.25 -17.71 -3.99
N ARG A 19 -18.92 -17.55 -3.97
CA ARG A 19 -17.96 -18.65 -4.14
C ARG A 19 -17.63 -19.40 -2.86
N THR A 20 -17.55 -18.71 -1.71
CA THR A 20 -17.07 -19.28 -0.44
C THR A 20 -18.15 -19.41 0.64
N GLY A 21 -19.28 -18.72 0.46
CA GLY A 21 -20.34 -18.60 1.47
C GLY A 21 -20.05 -17.57 2.57
N GLN A 22 -18.85 -16.98 2.62
CA GLN A 22 -18.46 -16.02 3.64
C GLN A 22 -18.70 -14.57 3.17
N ASP A 23 -19.30 -13.76 4.04
CA ASP A 23 -19.46 -12.32 3.79
C ASP A 23 -18.21 -11.56 4.27
N ILE A 24 -17.60 -10.80 3.36
CA ILE A 24 -16.42 -9.97 3.64
C ILE A 24 -16.69 -8.48 3.39
N SER A 25 -17.95 -8.09 3.15
CA SER A 25 -18.33 -6.72 2.76
C SER A 25 -18.05 -5.65 3.82
N THR A 26 -17.79 -6.05 5.07
CA THR A 26 -17.47 -5.15 6.19
C THR A 26 -15.97 -5.00 6.46
N LEU A 27 -15.12 -5.72 5.72
CA LEU A 27 -13.66 -5.63 5.86
C LEU A 27 -13.13 -4.36 5.17
N ASN A 28 -11.90 -3.97 5.51
CA ASN A 28 -11.19 -2.92 4.76
C ASN A 28 -11.07 -3.34 3.28
N HIS A 29 -11.19 -2.38 2.36
CA HIS A 29 -11.03 -2.54 0.91
C HIS A 29 -9.77 -3.34 0.53
N ASP A 30 -8.63 -3.07 1.18
CA ASP A 30 -7.38 -3.79 0.91
C ASP A 30 -7.50 -5.28 1.27
N ILE A 31 -8.20 -5.60 2.35
CA ILE A 31 -8.46 -6.97 2.79
C ILE A 31 -9.49 -7.65 1.87
N ILE A 32 -10.50 -6.91 1.39
CA ILE A 32 -11.44 -7.42 0.39
C ILE A 32 -10.68 -7.81 -0.89
N LEU A 33 -9.78 -6.95 -1.36
CA LEU A 33 -8.95 -7.22 -2.52
C LEU A 33 -8.04 -8.44 -2.30
N LEU A 34 -7.38 -8.54 -1.15
CA LEU A 34 -6.56 -9.70 -0.79
C LEU A 34 -7.37 -10.99 -0.86
N LYS A 35 -8.53 -11.02 -0.22
CA LYS A 35 -9.44 -12.18 -0.18
C LYS A 35 -9.91 -12.56 -1.58
N ALA A 36 -10.29 -11.57 -2.40
CA ALA A 36 -10.67 -11.80 -3.79
C ALA A 36 -9.52 -12.35 -4.64
N ALA A 37 -8.29 -11.84 -4.45
CA ALA A 37 -7.10 -12.32 -5.13
C ALA A 37 -6.73 -13.76 -4.73
N GLU A 38 -6.85 -14.11 -3.44
CA GLU A 38 -6.58 -15.46 -2.91
C GLU A 38 -7.45 -16.54 -3.57
N VAL A 39 -8.68 -16.20 -3.97
CA VAL A 39 -9.60 -17.13 -4.64
C VAL A 39 -9.66 -16.92 -6.15
N SER A 40 -8.70 -16.23 -6.77
CA SER A 40 -8.67 -16.01 -8.23
C SER A 40 -9.92 -15.30 -8.78
N LEU A 41 -10.47 -14.33 -8.03
CA LEU A 41 -11.52 -13.43 -8.53
C LEU A 41 -10.96 -12.19 -9.24
N VAL A 42 -9.64 -12.04 -9.29
CA VAL A 42 -8.94 -10.96 -10.01
C VAL A 42 -8.09 -11.58 -11.13
N PRO A 43 -8.65 -11.87 -12.32
CA PRO A 43 -8.00 -12.74 -13.32
C PRO A 43 -6.67 -12.20 -13.86
N CYS A 44 -6.46 -10.88 -13.82
CA CYS A 44 -5.21 -10.28 -14.29
C CYS A 44 -4.02 -10.63 -13.39
N ILE A 45 -4.24 -10.94 -12.10
CA ILE A 45 -3.19 -11.40 -11.18
C ILE A 45 -2.67 -12.79 -11.60
N ASP A 46 -3.58 -13.66 -12.00
CA ASP A 46 -3.24 -15.04 -12.40
C ASP A 46 -2.57 -15.11 -13.78
N GLN A 47 -2.62 -14.02 -14.56
CA GLN A 47 -1.88 -13.88 -15.82
C GLN A 47 -0.43 -13.39 -15.63
N LEU A 48 -0.07 -12.96 -14.42
CA LEU A 48 1.29 -12.49 -14.14
C LEU A 48 2.28 -13.66 -14.10
N PRO A 49 3.54 -13.43 -14.52
CA PRO A 49 4.63 -14.35 -14.24
C PRO A 49 4.69 -14.72 -12.74
N PRO A 50 5.00 -15.97 -12.36
CA PRO A 50 4.93 -16.43 -10.97
C PRO A 50 5.66 -15.53 -9.96
N ALA A 51 6.87 -15.08 -10.30
CA ALA A 51 7.65 -14.18 -9.45
C ALA A 51 6.95 -12.81 -9.22
N LEU A 52 6.31 -12.26 -10.26
CA LEU A 52 5.57 -11.00 -10.15
C LEU A 52 4.27 -11.17 -9.36
N ARG A 53 3.59 -12.31 -9.55
CA ARG A 53 2.41 -12.66 -8.76
C ARG A 53 2.78 -12.80 -7.28
N GLU A 54 3.89 -13.44 -6.98
CA GLU A 54 4.37 -13.63 -5.61
C GLU A 54 4.74 -12.30 -4.95
N ASP A 55 5.48 -11.43 -5.63
CA ASP A 55 5.80 -10.09 -5.15
C ASP A 55 4.53 -9.26 -4.89
N LEU A 56 3.55 -9.34 -5.79
CA LEU A 56 2.28 -8.66 -5.64
C LEU A 56 1.48 -9.18 -4.43
N MET A 57 1.32 -10.50 -4.32
CA MET A 57 0.54 -11.13 -3.24
C MET A 57 1.16 -10.89 -1.86
N ARG A 58 2.46 -10.60 -1.79
CA ARG A 58 3.14 -10.13 -0.57
C ARG A 58 2.93 -8.65 -0.30
N GLY A 59 2.79 -7.83 -1.35
CA GLY A 59 2.57 -6.39 -1.21
C GLY A 59 1.16 -6.03 -0.72
N ILE A 60 0.12 -6.78 -1.13
CA ILE A 60 -1.27 -6.47 -0.78
C ILE A 60 -1.53 -6.48 0.75
N PRO A 61 -1.14 -7.53 1.52
CA PRO A 61 -1.34 -7.53 2.97
C PRO A 61 -0.60 -6.38 3.67
N PHE A 62 0.61 -6.06 3.19
CA PHE A 62 1.38 -4.96 3.74
C PHE A 62 0.68 -3.62 3.58
N GLY A 63 0.03 -3.36 2.44
CA GLY A 63 -0.76 -2.14 2.25
C GLY A 63 -1.94 -2.00 3.21
N ALA A 64 -2.58 -3.12 3.56
CA ALA A 64 -3.65 -3.13 4.55
C ALA A 64 -3.18 -2.75 5.97
N GLU A 65 -1.91 -3.00 6.29
CA GLU A 65 -1.30 -2.72 7.60
C GLU A 65 -0.54 -1.39 7.64
N CYS A 66 -0.01 -0.95 6.50
CA CYS A 66 0.89 0.19 6.39
C CYS A 66 0.35 1.26 5.42
N ASN A 67 -0.42 2.21 5.96
CA ASN A 67 -0.81 3.40 5.22
C ASN A 67 0.36 4.41 5.16
N PHE A 68 0.98 4.54 3.98
CA PHE A 68 2.12 5.46 3.80
C PHE A 68 1.79 6.94 4.02
N GLY A 69 0.55 7.36 3.77
CA GLY A 69 0.11 8.74 4.02
C GLY A 69 0.11 9.06 5.52
N GLN A 70 -0.48 8.17 6.32
CA GLN A 70 -0.47 8.27 7.77
C GLN A 70 0.96 8.17 8.33
N LEU A 71 1.80 7.32 7.75
CA LEU A 71 3.21 7.24 8.12
C LEU A 71 3.97 8.55 7.80
N ALA A 72 3.71 9.17 6.64
CA ALA A 72 4.30 10.45 6.26
C ALA A 72 3.87 11.62 7.17
N GLN A 73 2.68 11.52 7.77
CA GLN A 73 2.13 12.45 8.76
C GLN A 73 2.50 12.08 10.21
N ALA A 74 3.21 10.96 10.40
CA ALA A 74 3.52 10.36 11.69
C ALA A 74 2.32 9.96 12.58
N GLU A 75 1.12 9.80 12.00
CA GLU A 75 -0.12 9.49 12.73
C GLU A 75 -0.14 8.05 13.27
N ASN A 76 0.41 7.10 12.52
CA ASN A 76 0.40 5.67 12.84
C ASN A 76 1.80 5.04 12.72
N ALA A 77 2.86 5.85 12.84
CA ALA A 77 4.20 5.47 12.42
C ALA A 77 4.72 4.17 13.07
N LEU A 78 4.45 3.94 14.36
CA LEU A 78 4.87 2.70 15.01
C LEU A 78 4.20 1.44 14.42
N ALA A 79 2.92 1.52 14.08
CA ALA A 79 2.19 0.40 13.48
C ALA A 79 2.72 0.10 12.07
N CYS A 80 2.86 1.12 11.22
CA CYS A 80 3.41 0.97 9.88
C CYS A 80 4.85 0.44 9.87
N LEU A 81 5.72 0.99 10.73
CA LEU A 81 7.11 0.52 10.84
C LEU A 81 7.21 -0.89 11.43
N SER A 82 6.18 -1.36 12.14
CA SER A 82 6.11 -2.73 12.64
C SER A 82 5.91 -3.76 11.53
N GLY A 83 5.01 -3.50 10.58
CA GLY A 83 4.76 -4.35 9.41
C GLY A 83 5.95 -4.47 8.46
N LEU A 84 6.87 -3.49 8.46
CA LEU A 84 8.12 -3.58 7.67
C LEU A 84 9.03 -4.75 8.07
N ARG A 85 8.87 -5.32 9.28
CA ARG A 85 9.65 -6.51 9.68
C ARG A 85 9.29 -7.72 8.83
N ASP A 86 8.03 -7.88 8.49
CA ASP A 86 7.52 -9.04 7.74
C ASP A 86 7.85 -8.94 6.25
N MET A 87 8.25 -7.75 5.81
CA MET A 87 8.74 -7.44 4.47
C MET A 87 10.27 -7.56 4.31
N ARG A 88 11.03 -7.96 5.34
CA ARG A 88 12.48 -8.15 5.18
C ARG A 88 12.77 -9.08 4.01
N GLU A 89 13.78 -8.72 3.23
CA GLU A 89 14.18 -9.43 1.99
C GLU A 89 13.15 -9.37 0.84
N GLN A 90 12.01 -8.68 1.02
CA GLN A 90 10.94 -8.53 0.02
C GLN A 90 10.90 -7.09 -0.54
N GLU A 91 12.07 -6.50 -0.77
CA GLU A 91 12.22 -5.10 -1.22
C GLU A 91 11.41 -4.81 -2.50
N ARG A 92 11.31 -5.79 -3.40
CA ARG A 92 10.56 -5.64 -4.65
C ARG A 92 9.06 -5.50 -4.41
N ALA A 93 8.49 -6.32 -3.53
CA ALA A 93 7.09 -6.21 -3.13
C ALA A 93 6.80 -4.86 -2.47
N PHE A 94 7.70 -4.41 -1.59
CA PHE A 94 7.62 -3.09 -0.96
C PHE A 94 7.63 -1.96 -1.99
N ASN A 95 8.60 -1.97 -2.91
CA ASN A 95 8.72 -0.95 -3.95
C ASN A 95 7.50 -0.93 -4.88
N LEU A 96 6.95 -2.10 -5.25
CA LEU A 96 5.76 -2.19 -6.09
C LEU A 96 4.55 -1.52 -5.41
N HIS A 97 4.33 -1.80 -4.13
CA HIS A 97 3.23 -1.20 -3.39
C HIS A 97 3.46 0.30 -3.15
N PHE A 98 4.68 0.71 -2.79
CA PHE A 98 5.01 2.13 -2.64
C PHE A 98 4.78 2.92 -3.93
N MET A 99 5.19 2.39 -5.09
CA MET A 99 4.94 3.04 -6.39
C MET A 99 3.45 3.13 -6.70
N GLU A 100 2.68 2.11 -6.35
CA GLU A 100 1.24 2.10 -6.54
C GLU A 100 0.57 3.21 -5.72
N GLN A 101 0.89 3.35 -4.43
CA GLN A 101 0.39 4.45 -3.60
C GLN A 101 0.80 5.85 -4.11
N MET A 102 2.01 5.99 -4.66
CA MET A 102 2.45 7.25 -5.27
C MET A 102 1.62 7.61 -6.49
N ILE A 103 1.30 6.61 -7.34
CA ILE A 103 0.46 6.81 -8.53
C ILE A 103 -0.97 7.14 -8.13
N ASP A 104 -1.51 6.49 -7.09
CA ASP A 104 -2.85 6.77 -6.55
C ASP A 104 -2.96 8.22 -6.04
N ASN A 105 -1.99 8.66 -5.24
CA ASN A 105 -1.92 10.06 -4.80
C ASN A 105 -1.75 11.06 -5.96
N ALA A 106 -0.96 10.70 -6.98
CA ALA A 106 -0.77 11.54 -8.17
C ALA A 106 -2.04 11.66 -9.02
N GLY A 107 -2.80 10.56 -9.13
CA GLY A 107 -4.06 10.48 -9.86
C GLY A 107 -5.28 10.98 -9.08
N THR A 108 -5.12 11.26 -7.79
CA THR A 108 -6.21 11.72 -6.93
C THR A 108 -6.85 12.99 -7.50
N ALA A 109 -8.18 12.96 -7.67
CA ALA A 109 -9.00 14.00 -8.31
C ALA A 109 -8.80 14.17 -9.82
N GLY A 110 -8.04 13.31 -10.50
CA GLY A 110 -7.92 13.29 -11.97
C GLY A 110 -9.26 13.07 -12.69
N TYR A 111 -10.24 12.43 -12.03
CA TYR A 111 -11.61 12.29 -12.55
C TYR A 111 -12.42 13.61 -12.53
N LYS A 112 -12.01 14.60 -11.72
CA LYS A 112 -12.65 15.92 -11.64
C LYS A 112 -12.04 16.89 -12.64
N ASP A 113 -10.73 16.81 -12.83
CA ASP A 113 -9.99 17.65 -13.75
C ASP A 113 -8.70 16.93 -14.14
N TRP A 114 -8.52 16.70 -15.45
CA TRP A 114 -7.34 16.04 -16.01
C TRP A 114 -6.05 16.86 -15.81
N THR A 115 -6.15 18.14 -15.48
CA THR A 115 -5.03 19.01 -15.11
C THR A 115 -4.65 18.90 -13.63
N CYS A 116 -5.51 18.30 -12.81
CA CYS A 116 -5.36 18.24 -11.36
C CYS A 116 -4.64 16.97 -10.88
N ALA A 117 -3.32 16.92 -11.11
CA ALA A 117 -2.39 16.22 -10.22
C ALA A 117 -2.10 17.07 -8.97
N TRP A 118 -3.14 17.69 -8.39
CA TRP A 118 -2.96 18.80 -7.44
C TRP A 118 -2.57 18.31 -6.05
N LYS A 119 -2.78 17.02 -5.75
CA LYS A 119 -2.54 16.43 -4.45
C LYS A 119 -1.08 16.03 -4.25
N LEU A 120 -0.38 15.58 -5.28
CA LEU A 120 1.05 15.26 -5.17
C LEU A 120 1.92 16.51 -5.41
N ILE A 121 1.87 17.45 -4.47
CA ILE A 121 2.78 18.60 -4.46
C ILE A 121 4.16 18.22 -3.91
N GLN A 122 5.17 19.06 -4.15
CA GLN A 122 6.57 18.84 -3.72
C GLN A 122 6.68 18.42 -2.25
N LEU A 123 5.95 19.09 -1.36
CA LEU A 123 5.97 18.79 0.07
C LEU A 123 5.49 17.37 0.40
N ILE A 124 4.43 16.91 -0.27
CA ILE A 124 3.89 15.56 -0.11
C ILE A 124 4.87 14.55 -0.71
N PHE A 125 5.42 14.84 -1.89
CA PHE A 125 6.43 14.00 -2.52
C PHE A 125 7.67 13.81 -1.62
N GLU A 126 8.18 14.88 -1.01
CA GLU A 126 9.31 14.82 -0.09
C GLU A 126 9.01 13.99 1.16
N ALA A 127 7.80 14.11 1.71
CA ALA A 127 7.37 13.29 2.85
C ALA A 127 7.36 11.80 2.49
N TYR A 128 6.77 11.43 1.35
CA TYR A 128 6.77 10.05 0.85
C TYR A 128 8.18 9.55 0.53
N ARG A 129 9.06 10.41 -0.03
CA ARG A 129 10.47 10.06 -0.27
C ARG A 129 11.18 9.75 1.05
N ASN A 130 11.00 10.57 2.08
CA ASN A 130 11.58 10.33 3.41
C ASN A 130 11.09 9.00 4.00
N VAL A 131 9.79 8.71 3.88
CA VAL A 131 9.20 7.43 4.27
C VAL A 131 9.88 6.26 3.56
N ARG A 132 10.04 6.35 2.23
CA ARG A 132 10.70 5.32 1.44
C ARG A 132 12.14 5.07 1.88
N GLU A 133 12.92 6.13 2.09
CA GLU A 133 14.32 6.03 2.51
C GLU A 133 14.46 5.41 3.91
N VAL A 134 13.56 5.77 4.84
CA VAL A 134 13.50 5.14 6.17
C VAL A 134 13.15 3.66 6.04
N ALA A 135 12.11 3.32 5.28
CA ALA A 135 11.67 1.95 5.11
C ALA A 135 12.75 1.08 4.49
N LEU A 136 13.40 1.52 3.41
CA LEU A 136 14.53 0.80 2.79
C LEU A 136 15.73 0.66 3.75
N GLY A 137 15.98 1.67 4.58
CA GLY A 137 17.00 1.60 5.63
C GLY A 137 16.71 0.51 6.66
N ILE A 138 15.43 0.31 7.02
CA ILE A 138 15.00 -0.74 7.94
C ILE A 138 15.04 -2.11 7.26
N LEU A 139 14.55 -2.22 6.02
CA LEU A 139 14.51 -3.47 5.25
C LEU A 139 15.91 -4.02 4.99
N SER A 140 16.89 -3.15 4.73
CA SER A 140 18.31 -3.51 4.55
C SER A 140 19.05 -3.79 5.88
N GLY A 141 18.40 -3.60 7.03
CA GLY A 141 19.01 -3.76 8.35
C GLY A 141 19.95 -2.63 8.78
N GLY A 142 20.03 -1.54 8.01
CA GLY A 142 20.86 -0.37 8.31
C GLY A 142 20.25 0.59 9.35
N LYS A 143 18.97 0.43 9.70
CA LYS A 143 18.27 1.19 10.75
C LYS A 143 17.34 0.28 11.54
N ASP A 144 17.21 0.54 12.84
CA ASP A 144 16.14 -0.04 13.63
C ASP A 144 14.84 0.80 13.52
N GLN A 145 13.74 0.25 14.03
CA GLN A 145 12.43 0.91 13.98
C GLN A 145 12.38 2.21 14.78
N ARG A 146 13.14 2.32 15.87
CA ARG A 146 13.16 3.51 16.71
C ARG A 146 13.85 4.65 15.97
N GLN A 147 14.99 4.36 15.37
CA GLN A 147 15.72 5.29 14.50
C GLN A 147 14.87 5.72 13.32
N GLY A 148 14.14 4.78 12.69
CA GLY A 148 13.19 5.11 11.63
C GLY A 148 12.08 6.04 12.11
N TYR A 149 11.47 5.74 13.26
CA TYR A 149 10.42 6.56 13.88
C TYR A 149 10.90 7.98 14.17
N ASP A 150 12.11 8.13 14.74
CA ASP A 150 12.68 9.45 15.06
C ASP A 150 12.92 10.27 13.77
N VAL A 151 13.39 9.65 12.69
CA VAL A 151 13.53 10.32 11.38
C VAL A 151 12.18 10.77 10.83
N ILE A 152 11.17 9.91 10.86
CA ILE A 152 9.81 10.25 10.41
C ILE A 152 9.25 11.43 11.20
N LEU A 153 9.39 11.44 12.53
CA LEU A 153 8.92 12.56 13.36
C LEU A 153 9.58 13.89 13.01
N THR A 154 10.89 13.89 12.76
CA THR A 154 11.61 15.13 12.42
C THR A 154 11.32 15.63 11.00
N GLY A 155 10.98 14.73 10.08
CA GLY A 155 10.68 15.03 8.67
C GLY A 155 9.18 15.09 8.34
N ALA A 156 8.30 14.91 9.33
CA ALA A 156 6.86 14.86 9.12
C ALA A 156 6.31 16.22 8.67
N VAL A 157 5.42 16.18 7.68
CA VAL A 157 4.71 17.36 7.21
C VAL A 157 3.53 17.62 8.14
N LYS A 158 3.53 18.78 8.79
CA LYS A 158 2.37 19.28 9.52
C LYS A 158 1.47 20.04 8.55
N PHE A 159 0.24 19.59 8.38
CA PHE A 159 -0.79 20.27 7.60
C PHE A 159 -1.55 21.27 8.45
#